data_AF-A0A422NI38-F1
#
_entry.id   AF-A0A422NI38-F1
#
_cell.length_a   1.000
_cell.length_b   1.000
_cell.length_c   1.000
_cell.angle_alpha   90.00
_cell.angle_beta   90.00
_cell.angle_gamma   90.00
#
_symmetry.space_group_name_H-M   'P 1'
#
loop_
_entity.id
_entity.type
_entity.pdbx_description
1 polymer ?
#
loop_
_entity_poly.entity_id
_entity_poly.type
_entity_poly.pdbx_seq_one_letter_code
_entity_poly.pdbx_strand_id
1 'polypeptide(L)'
;SLKEEKRIAVRQMEESQSTAAASTTILEGATPMGSVGDLTLYEGIVRKQSGDVAWKRRYLCIRGTLEEGERLDAGRMPRFKSLDLVLAVSKETMRQQCIATPFSELEDVFPVPSKYTGSNARHVFAVAFKTGKRLLFQARGDPERDEWMQKIQEALGIDDD
;
A
#
# COMPACT_ATOMS: atom_id res chain seq x y z
N SER A 1 3.75 28.57 -42.75
CA SER A 1 2.72 27.60 -43.18
C SER A 1 2.31 26.80 -41.96
N LEU A 2 1.00 26.74 -41.64
CA LEU A 2 0.46 26.02 -40.47
C LEU A 2 0.89 24.55 -40.36
N LYS A 3 1.40 23.96 -41.46
CA LYS A 3 1.96 22.60 -41.49
C LYS A 3 3.36 22.48 -40.86
N GLU A 4 4.17 23.55 -40.90
CA GLU A 4 5.53 23.58 -40.31
C GLU A 4 5.44 23.63 -38.78
N GLU A 5 4.55 24.48 -38.27
CA GLU A 5 4.34 24.69 -36.82
C GLU A 5 3.78 23.44 -36.14
N LYS A 6 2.87 22.70 -36.80
CA LYS A 6 2.38 21.41 -36.31
C LYS A 6 3.48 20.34 -36.26
N ARG A 7 4.42 20.34 -37.21
CA ARG A 7 5.54 19.37 -37.22
C ARG A 7 6.52 19.63 -36.08
N ILE A 8 6.79 20.90 -35.77
CA ILE A 8 7.66 21.29 -34.66
C ILE A 8 7.01 20.91 -33.32
N ALA A 9 5.70 21.16 -33.17
CA ALA A 9 4.96 20.80 -31.96
C ALA A 9 4.91 19.29 -31.70
N VAL A 10 4.73 18.47 -32.75
CA VAL A 10 4.74 17.00 -32.62
C VAL A 10 6.12 16.49 -32.23
N ARG A 11 7.19 17.05 -32.82
CA ARG A 11 8.57 16.66 -32.49
C ARG A 11 8.97 17.05 -31.06
N GLN A 12 8.51 18.21 -30.57
CA GLN A 12 8.69 18.61 -29.17
C GLN A 12 7.89 17.74 -28.18
N MET A 13 6.75 17.19 -28.61
CA MET A 13 5.96 16.26 -27.79
C MET A 13 6.60 14.86 -27.71
N GLU A 14 7.29 14.41 -28.76
CA GLU A 14 8.02 13.13 -28.79
C GLU A 14 9.39 13.20 -28.08
N GLU A 15 10.09 14.34 -28.15
CA GLU A 15 11.31 14.56 -27.34
C GLU A 15 11.00 14.64 -25.84
N SER A 16 9.81 15.14 -25.47
CA SER A 16 9.33 15.13 -24.08
C SER A 16 8.93 13.72 -23.57
N GLN A 17 8.83 12.73 -24.46
CA GLN A 17 8.59 11.33 -24.11
C GLN A 17 9.89 10.49 -24.01
N SER A 18 11.05 11.07 -24.33
CA SER A 18 12.34 10.37 -24.32
C SER A 18 13.14 10.51 -23.01
N THR A 19 12.52 10.98 -21.93
CA THR A 19 12.95 10.64 -20.58
C THR A 19 12.05 9.54 -20.03
N ALA A 20 12.22 8.34 -20.57
CA ALA A 20 11.93 7.10 -19.85
C ALA A 20 12.93 6.92 -18.71
N ALA A 21 12.96 7.88 -17.77
CA ALA A 21 13.44 7.60 -16.43
C ALA A 21 12.29 6.85 -15.76
N ALA A 22 12.57 5.62 -15.33
CA ALA A 22 11.67 4.78 -14.56
C ALA A 22 10.81 5.66 -13.64
N SER A 23 9.49 5.62 -13.84
CA SER A 23 8.52 6.39 -13.07
C SER A 23 8.55 5.90 -11.62
N THR A 24 9.59 6.31 -10.91
CA THR A 24 9.67 6.37 -9.46
C THR A 24 8.81 7.57 -9.11
N THR A 25 7.48 7.38 -9.17
CA THR A 25 6.62 8.17 -8.31
C THR A 25 7.08 7.85 -6.90
N ILE A 26 8.01 8.67 -6.41
CA ILE A 26 8.45 8.66 -5.03
C ILE A 26 7.15 8.79 -4.25
N LEU A 27 6.79 7.71 -3.55
CA LEU A 27 5.67 7.73 -2.64
C LEU A 27 6.05 8.77 -1.58
N GLU A 28 5.34 9.89 -1.53
CA GLU A 28 5.58 10.95 -0.56
C GLU A 28 5.55 10.33 0.85
N GLY A 29 6.65 10.46 1.60
CA GLY A 29 6.84 9.79 2.90
C GLY A 29 7.51 8.41 2.85
N ALA A 30 8.00 7.96 1.71
CA ALA A 30 8.67 6.68 1.62
C ALA A 30 10.11 6.70 2.16
N THR A 31 10.45 5.65 2.89
CA THR A 31 11.72 5.43 3.55
C THR A 31 12.47 4.25 2.90
N PRO A 32 13.80 4.34 2.72
CA PRO A 32 14.63 3.17 2.44
C PRO A 32 14.51 2.13 3.56
N MET A 33 14.47 0.84 3.21
CA MET A 33 14.04 -0.27 4.09
C MET A 33 14.97 -0.58 5.29
N GLY A 34 16.03 0.20 5.57
CA GLY A 34 17.03 -0.14 6.59
C GLY A 34 16.49 -0.46 7.99
N SER A 35 15.23 -0.09 8.29
CA SER A 35 14.57 -0.30 9.59
C SER A 35 13.19 -0.98 9.54
N VAL A 36 12.72 -1.51 8.40
CA VAL A 36 11.35 -2.08 8.28
C VAL A 36 11.40 -3.60 8.43
N GLY A 37 10.75 -4.13 9.47
CA GLY A 37 10.95 -5.47 10.06
C GLY A 37 11.16 -6.64 9.10
N ASP A 38 11.95 -7.64 9.52
CA ASP A 38 12.54 -8.64 8.62
C ASP A 38 11.59 -9.73 8.10
N LEU A 39 10.42 -9.89 8.72
CA LEU A 39 9.47 -10.96 8.39
C LEU A 39 8.24 -10.40 7.68
N THR A 40 7.90 -10.97 6.52
CA THR A 40 6.61 -10.72 5.85
C THR A 40 5.56 -11.70 6.38
N LEU A 41 4.48 -11.18 6.96
CA LEU A 41 3.38 -11.97 7.52
C LEU A 41 2.25 -12.21 6.52
N TYR A 42 1.93 -11.19 5.74
CA TYR A 42 0.93 -11.26 4.69
C TYR A 42 1.29 -10.25 3.61
N GLU A 43 1.06 -10.58 2.34
CA GLU A 43 1.41 -9.73 1.21
C GLU A 43 0.48 -9.93 0.02
N GLY A 44 0.35 -8.88 -0.80
CA GLY A 44 -0.46 -8.95 -2.00
C GLY A 44 -0.45 -7.68 -2.82
N ILE A 45 -1.16 -7.74 -3.94
CA ILE A 45 -1.36 -6.60 -4.83
C ILE A 45 -2.76 -6.06 -4.62
N VAL A 46 -2.84 -4.79 -4.26
CA VAL A 46 -4.11 -4.05 -4.12
C VAL A 46 -4.09 -2.81 -5.02
N ARG A 47 -5.22 -2.14 -5.16
CA ARG A 47 -5.24 -0.78 -5.72
C ARG A 47 -5.48 0.20 -4.58
N LYS A 48 -4.56 1.14 -4.37
CA LYS A 48 -4.71 2.23 -3.40
C LYS A 48 -5.37 3.43 -4.07
N GLN A 49 -6.30 4.08 -3.37
CA GLN A 49 -6.84 5.35 -3.82
C GLN A 49 -5.84 6.51 -3.60
N SER A 50 -5.63 7.33 -4.63
CA SER A 50 -4.94 8.62 -4.52
C SER A 50 -5.91 9.76 -4.22
N GLY A 51 -5.38 10.93 -3.85
CA GLY A 51 -6.21 12.09 -3.47
C GLY A 51 -7.12 12.62 -4.59
N ASP A 52 -6.80 12.29 -5.85
CA ASP A 52 -7.61 12.55 -7.05
C ASP A 52 -8.65 11.45 -7.32
N VAL A 53 -8.92 10.57 -6.34
CA VAL A 53 -9.90 9.47 -6.42
C VAL A 53 -9.46 8.34 -7.39
N ALA A 54 -8.30 8.47 -8.06
CA ALA A 54 -7.77 7.44 -8.93
C ALA A 54 -7.23 6.22 -8.16
N TRP A 55 -7.31 5.03 -8.78
CA TRP A 55 -6.92 3.76 -8.16
C TRP A 55 -5.65 3.20 -8.79
N LYS A 56 -4.56 3.23 -8.03
CA LYS A 56 -3.23 2.84 -8.50
C LYS A 56 -2.81 1.51 -7.89
N ARG A 57 -2.35 0.59 -8.74
CA ARG A 57 -1.83 -0.72 -8.33
C ARG A 57 -0.61 -0.52 -7.43
N ARG A 58 -0.60 -1.19 -6.29
CA ARG A 58 0.47 -1.14 -5.29
C ARG A 58 0.68 -2.52 -4.69
N TYR A 59 1.91 -2.75 -4.26
CA TYR A 59 2.24 -3.86 -3.38
C TYR A 59 2.00 -3.42 -1.94
N LEU A 60 1.25 -4.23 -1.20
CA LEU A 60 0.94 -4.05 0.22
C LEU A 60 1.43 -5.29 0.96
N CYS A 61 2.07 -5.10 2.11
CA CYS A 61 2.39 -6.20 3.01
C CYS A 61 2.36 -5.78 4.48
N ILE A 62 2.17 -6.75 5.35
CA ILE A 62 2.35 -6.63 6.79
C ILE A 62 3.72 -7.20 7.11
N ARG A 63 4.56 -6.41 7.76
CA ARG A 63 5.90 -6.81 8.17
C ARG A 63 6.07 -6.73 9.67
N GLY A 64 6.79 -7.68 10.22
CA GLY A 64 7.10 -7.74 11.64
C GLY A 64 8.60 -7.76 11.92
N THR A 65 8.99 -7.03 12.94
CA THR A 65 10.30 -7.16 13.59
C THR A 65 10.13 -8.07 14.79
N LEU A 66 10.82 -9.20 14.82
CA LEU A 66 10.76 -10.11 15.96
C LEU A 66 11.34 -9.48 17.22
N GLU A 67 10.83 -9.87 18.38
CA GLU A 67 11.50 -9.59 19.65
C GLU A 67 12.87 -10.29 19.73
N GLU A 68 13.78 -9.74 20.53
CA GLU A 68 15.11 -10.33 20.71
C GLU A 68 14.99 -11.74 21.31
N GLY A 69 15.64 -12.71 20.67
CA GLY A 69 15.59 -14.12 21.08
C GLY A 69 14.35 -14.89 20.62
N GLU A 70 13.36 -14.24 20.01
CA GLU A 70 12.19 -14.90 19.44
C GLU A 70 12.56 -15.69 18.17
N ARG A 71 11.96 -16.87 18.00
CA ARG A 71 12.15 -17.74 16.83
C ARG A 71 10.82 -18.09 16.19
N LEU A 72 10.88 -18.39 14.89
CA LEU A 72 9.74 -18.92 14.16
C LEU A 72 9.59 -20.41 14.46
N ASP A 73 8.72 -20.71 15.41
CA ASP A 73 8.36 -22.08 15.76
C ASP A 73 7.02 -22.45 15.11
N ALA A 74 6.94 -23.64 14.53
CA ALA A 74 5.70 -24.13 13.93
C ALA A 74 4.63 -24.33 15.02
N GLY A 75 3.59 -23.50 15.01
CA GLY A 75 2.42 -23.64 15.88
C GLY A 75 2.22 -22.55 16.93
N ARG A 76 3.09 -21.54 17.01
CA ARG A 76 2.88 -20.36 17.86
C ARG A 76 3.09 -19.07 17.06
N MET A 77 2.20 -18.10 17.23
CA MET A 77 2.43 -16.76 16.71
C MET A 77 3.65 -16.15 17.42
N PRO A 78 4.70 -15.73 16.69
CA PRO A 78 5.87 -15.14 17.31
C PRO A 78 5.54 -13.77 17.91
N ARG A 79 6.30 -13.36 18.92
CA ARG A 79 6.22 -12.01 19.49
C ARG A 79 6.98 -11.02 18.61
N PHE A 80 6.32 -9.90 18.33
CA PHE A 80 6.86 -8.84 17.49
C PHE A 80 7.16 -7.61 18.33
N LYS A 81 8.38 -7.10 18.19
CA LYS A 81 8.78 -5.78 18.69
C LYS A 81 8.03 -4.66 17.97
N SER A 82 7.79 -4.83 16.67
CA SER A 82 7.01 -3.90 15.86
C SER A 82 6.29 -4.63 14.72
N LEU A 83 5.15 -4.07 14.32
CA LEU A 83 4.43 -4.44 13.10
C LEU A 83 4.23 -3.17 12.26
N ASP A 84 4.42 -3.30 10.96
CA ASP A 84 4.30 -2.23 9.99
C ASP A 84 3.41 -2.67 8.81
N LEU A 85 2.46 -1.81 8.42
CA LEU A 85 1.77 -1.90 7.14
C LEU A 85 2.59 -1.17 6.09
N VAL A 86 3.11 -1.91 5.12
CA VAL A 86 4.10 -1.43 4.17
C VAL A 86 3.51 -1.34 2.78
N LEU A 87 3.62 -0.17 2.16
CA LEU A 87 3.17 0.11 0.81
C LEU A 87 4.35 0.39 -0.12
N ALA A 88 4.40 -0.27 -1.27
CA ALA A 88 5.39 -0.02 -2.30
C ALA A 88 4.77 -0.01 -3.71
N VAL A 89 5.52 0.46 -4.70
CA VAL A 89 5.10 0.40 -6.11
C VAL A 89 4.99 -1.05 -6.57
N SER A 90 6.01 -1.85 -6.29
CA SER A 90 6.05 -3.29 -6.49
C SER A 90 6.81 -4.00 -5.37
N LYS A 91 6.81 -5.34 -5.37
CA LYS A 91 7.57 -6.16 -4.43
C LYS A 91 9.07 -5.90 -4.57
N GLU A 92 9.55 -5.73 -5.80
CA GLU A 92 10.96 -5.48 -6.12
C GLU A 92 11.41 -4.11 -5.61
N THR A 93 10.58 -3.08 -5.81
CA THR A 93 10.90 -1.71 -5.37
C THR A 93 10.76 -1.54 -3.87
N MET A 94 10.09 -2.46 -3.16
CA MET A 94 9.88 -2.37 -1.71
C MET A 94 11.19 -2.13 -0.96
N ARG A 95 12.27 -2.82 -1.36
CA ARG A 95 13.61 -2.69 -0.72
C ARG A 95 14.25 -1.33 -0.95
N GLN A 96 13.89 -0.64 -2.02
CA GLN A 96 14.43 0.66 -2.40
C GLN A 96 13.61 1.78 -1.79
N GLN A 97 12.29 1.66 -1.86
CA GLN A 97 11.36 2.70 -1.48
C GLN A 97 9.98 2.12 -1.11
N CYS A 98 9.61 2.29 0.15
CA CYS A 98 8.28 1.97 0.65
C CYS A 98 7.80 3.01 1.66
N ILE A 99 6.49 3.13 1.85
CA ILE A 99 5.93 3.79 3.03
C ILE A 99 5.67 2.69 4.05
N ALA A 100 6.35 2.74 5.19
CA ALA A 100 6.04 1.90 6.34
C ALA A 100 5.17 2.69 7.32
N THR A 101 3.98 2.17 7.62
CA THR A 101 3.08 2.72 8.63
C THR A 101 3.05 1.79 9.83
N PRO A 102 3.55 2.21 11.00
CA PRO A 102 3.49 1.38 12.20
C PRO A 102 2.04 1.06 12.57
N PHE A 103 1.76 -0.19 12.93
CA PHE A 103 0.44 -0.59 13.42
C PHE A 103 0.02 0.19 14.67
N SER A 104 0.99 0.71 15.44
CA SER A 104 0.72 1.59 16.58
C SER A 104 0.04 2.92 16.20
N GLU A 105 0.08 3.35 14.94
CA GLU A 105 -0.62 4.53 14.42
C GLU A 105 -2.02 4.22 13.87
N LEU A 106 -2.31 2.94 13.64
CA LEU A 106 -3.58 2.48 13.10
C LEU A 106 -4.59 2.27 14.22
N GLU A 107 -5.86 2.42 13.88
CA GLU A 107 -6.98 2.31 14.82
C GLU A 107 -7.91 1.17 14.44
N ASP A 108 -8.28 1.07 13.17
CA ASP A 108 -9.31 0.11 12.72
C ASP A 108 -9.17 -0.19 11.22
N VAL A 109 -9.84 -1.25 10.77
CA VAL A 109 -10.01 -1.60 9.37
C VAL A 109 -11.43 -2.09 9.11
N PHE A 110 -12.06 -1.58 8.06
CA PHE A 110 -13.47 -1.88 7.79
C PHE A 110 -13.83 -1.81 6.31
N PRO A 111 -14.90 -2.51 5.88
CA PRO A 111 -15.34 -2.47 4.50
C PRO A 111 -15.96 -1.12 4.16
N VAL A 112 -15.73 -0.64 2.94
CA VAL A 112 -16.29 0.62 2.43
C VAL A 112 -17.31 0.32 1.33
N PRO A 113 -18.61 0.61 1.54
CA PRO A 113 -19.62 0.53 0.49
C PRO A 113 -19.24 1.38 -0.73
N SER A 114 -19.51 0.88 -1.93
CA SER A 114 -19.10 1.52 -3.19
C SER A 114 -19.55 2.98 -3.32
N LYS A 115 -20.75 3.30 -2.83
CA LYS A 115 -21.31 4.67 -2.81
C LYS A 115 -20.46 5.69 -2.04
N TYR A 116 -19.61 5.25 -1.11
CA TYR A 116 -18.75 6.12 -0.31
C TYR A 116 -17.31 6.22 -0.83
N THR A 117 -17.00 5.58 -1.96
CA THR A 117 -15.64 5.56 -2.53
C THR A 117 -15.34 6.75 -3.44
N GLY A 118 -16.35 7.54 -3.83
CA GLY A 118 -16.22 8.60 -4.83
C GLY A 118 -16.10 8.12 -6.28
N SER A 119 -15.89 6.83 -6.52
CA SER A 119 -15.73 6.24 -7.86
C SER A 119 -16.59 5.00 -8.11
N ASN A 120 -17.51 4.67 -7.20
CA ASN A 120 -18.28 3.42 -7.19
C ASN A 120 -17.41 2.14 -7.22
N ALA A 121 -16.18 2.21 -6.71
CA ALA A 121 -15.30 1.05 -6.61
C ALA A 121 -15.91 0.00 -5.65
N ARG A 122 -15.85 -1.26 -6.05
CA ARG A 122 -16.29 -2.39 -5.22
C ARG A 122 -15.10 -3.05 -4.52
N HIS A 123 -15.39 -3.87 -3.51
CA HIS A 123 -14.42 -4.65 -2.75
C HIS A 123 -13.36 -3.77 -2.08
N VAL A 124 -13.81 -2.64 -1.53
CA VAL A 124 -12.95 -1.66 -0.89
C VAL A 124 -12.95 -1.87 0.63
N PHE A 125 -11.78 -1.76 1.23
CA PHE A 125 -11.60 -1.62 2.67
C PHE A 125 -10.83 -0.33 2.97
N ALA A 126 -11.08 0.25 4.14
CA ALA A 126 -10.34 1.39 4.65
C ALA A 126 -9.50 0.96 5.84
N VAL A 127 -8.27 1.45 5.90
CA VAL A 127 -7.41 1.40 7.09
C VAL A 127 -7.46 2.78 7.74
N ALA A 128 -7.98 2.85 8.95
CA ALA A 128 -8.11 4.08 9.73
C ALA A 128 -6.90 4.30 10.63
N PHE A 129 -6.48 5.55 10.72
CA PHE A 129 -5.41 6.01 11.60
C PHE A 129 -6.05 6.65 12.83
N LYS A 130 -5.36 6.58 13.97
CA LYS A 130 -5.75 7.28 15.21
C LYS A 130 -5.88 8.80 15.04
N THR A 131 -5.33 9.35 13.97
CA THR A 131 -5.44 10.77 13.59
C THR A 131 -6.76 11.12 12.89
N GLY A 132 -7.64 10.14 12.63
CA GLY A 132 -8.86 10.30 11.85
C GLY A 132 -8.65 10.25 10.32
N LYS A 133 -7.40 10.13 9.85
CA LYS A 133 -7.08 9.88 8.44
C LYS A 133 -7.38 8.43 8.08
N ARG A 134 -7.57 8.16 6.78
CA ARG A 134 -7.77 6.80 6.25
C ARG A 134 -7.10 6.59 4.91
N LEU A 135 -6.65 5.37 4.67
CA LEU A 135 -6.23 4.88 3.37
C LEU A 135 -7.27 3.92 2.83
N LEU A 136 -7.65 4.08 1.56
CA LEU A 136 -8.59 3.19 0.89
C LEU A 136 -7.84 2.24 -0.05
N PHE A 137 -8.18 0.96 0.04
CA PHE A 137 -7.64 -0.11 -0.78
C PHE A 137 -8.77 -0.89 -1.42
N GLN A 138 -8.62 -1.18 -2.71
CA GLN A 138 -9.49 -2.05 -3.48
C GLN A 138 -8.80 -3.40 -3.70
N ALA A 139 -9.50 -4.46 -3.30
CA ALA A 139 -9.16 -5.85 -3.59
C ALA A 139 -9.83 -6.33 -4.90
N ARG A 140 -9.48 -7.53 -5.36
CA ARG A 140 -10.04 -8.20 -6.55
C ARG A 140 -11.46 -8.71 -6.33
N GLY A 141 -11.84 -8.96 -5.08
CA GLY A 141 -13.14 -9.50 -4.70
C GLY A 141 -13.33 -9.45 -3.18
N ASP A 142 -14.53 -9.81 -2.72
CA ASP A 142 -14.84 -9.85 -1.28
C ASP A 142 -13.95 -10.81 -0.48
N PRO A 143 -13.60 -12.02 -0.97
CA PRO A 143 -12.71 -12.92 -0.21
C PRO A 143 -11.32 -12.31 0.08
N GLU A 144 -10.72 -11.65 -0.91
CA GLU A 144 -9.41 -10.99 -0.72
C GLU A 144 -9.54 -9.74 0.16
N ARG A 145 -10.64 -8.99 0.04
CA ARG A 145 -10.92 -7.86 0.94
C ARG A 145 -11.00 -8.34 2.38
N ASP A 146 -11.80 -9.37 2.64
CA ASP A 146 -12.08 -9.87 3.98
C ASP A 146 -10.83 -10.49 4.60
N GLU A 147 -10.02 -11.20 3.82
CA GLU A 147 -8.71 -11.70 4.28
C GLU A 147 -7.76 -10.56 4.66
N TRP A 148 -7.67 -9.49 3.86
CA TRP A 148 -6.88 -8.30 4.22
C TRP A 148 -7.35 -7.66 5.53
N MET A 149 -8.67 -7.51 5.71
CA MET A 149 -9.23 -6.94 6.94
C MET A 149 -8.91 -7.83 8.14
N GLN A 150 -9.15 -9.14 8.03
CA GLN A 150 -8.85 -10.10 9.09
C GLN A 150 -7.37 -10.03 9.49
N LYS A 151 -6.44 -10.04 8.53
CA LYS A 151 -5.00 -9.99 8.83
C LYS A 151 -4.56 -8.68 9.49
N ILE A 152 -5.22 -7.57 9.15
CA ILE A 152 -4.96 -6.27 9.80
C ILE A 152 -5.59 -6.22 11.19
N GLN A 153 -6.79 -6.77 11.40
CA GLN A 153 -7.43 -6.89 12.72
C GLN A 153 -6.60 -7.76 13.67
N GLU A 154 -6.15 -8.94 13.21
CA GLU A 154 -5.24 -9.82 13.95
C GLU A 154 -3.98 -9.06 14.40
N ALA A 155 -3.38 -8.28 13.51
CA ALA A 155 -2.18 -7.48 13.81
C ALA A 155 -2.46 -6.25 14.69
N LEU A 156 -3.68 -5.74 14.71
CA LEU A 156 -4.14 -4.71 15.65
C LEU A 156 -4.48 -5.28 17.04
N GLY A 157 -4.61 -6.60 17.16
CA GLY A 157 -5.14 -7.25 18.38
C GLY A 157 -6.62 -6.97 18.60
N ILE A 158 -7.37 -6.75 17.51
CA ILE A 158 -8.83 -6.66 17.54
C ILE A 158 -9.34 -8.10 17.44
N ASP A 159 -9.58 -8.74 18.58
CA ASP A 159 -10.22 -10.05 18.63
C ASP A 159 -11.73 -9.90 18.37
N ASP A 160 -12.31 -10.83 17.61
CA ASP A 160 -13.75 -11.07 17.60
C ASP A 160 -14.09 -11.79 18.93
N ASP A 161 -14.50 -11.05 19.95
CA ASP A 161 -15.11 -11.61 21.18
C ASP A 161 -16.33 -12.50 20.85
#